data_AF-A0A1W2CZJ1-F1
#
_entry.id   AF-A0A1W2CZJ1-F1
#
_cell.length_a   1.000
_cell.length_b   1.000
_cell.length_c   1.000
_cell.angle_alpha   90.00
_cell.angle_beta   90.00
_cell.angle_gamma   90.00
#
_symmetry.space_group_name_H-M   'P 1'
#
loop_
_entity.id
_entity.type
_entity.pdbx_description
1 polymer ?
#
loop_
_entity_poly.entity_id
_entity_poly.type
_entity_poly.pdbx_seq_one_letter_code
_entity_poly.pdbx_strand_id
1 'polypeptide(L)'
;MAEAKIAPSVGSVGDSYDNALAETINGLFKAEVIHRREPWRSFDAVEYATLEWVDTGVVEETPEFNNRRLLEPIGNIPPAAAEANFYAAMERSDMAA
;
A
#
# COMPACT_ATOMS: atom_id res chain seq x y z
N MET A 1 20.00 -10.91 -1.03
CA MET A 1 19.18 -10.75 0.21
C MET A 1 20.01 -10.32 1.42
N ALA A 2 21.21 -10.88 1.65
CA ALA A 2 22.05 -10.50 2.79
C ALA A 2 22.53 -9.03 2.79
N GLU A 3 22.71 -8.40 1.63
CA GLU A 3 23.17 -6.99 1.53
C GLU A 3 22.12 -5.96 1.95
N ALA A 4 20.83 -6.29 1.88
CA ALA A 4 19.75 -5.35 2.22
C ALA A 4 19.26 -5.48 3.67
N LYS A 5 19.78 -6.46 4.45
CA LYS A 5 19.27 -6.81 5.80
C LYS A 5 17.76 -7.07 5.84
N ILE A 6 17.15 -7.50 4.74
CA ILE A 6 15.71 -7.81 4.66
C ILE A 6 15.53 -9.27 5.07
N ALA A 7 14.85 -9.49 6.20
CA ALA A 7 14.46 -10.84 6.62
C ALA A 7 13.30 -11.35 5.74
N PRO A 8 13.39 -12.56 5.15
CA PRO A 8 12.26 -13.15 4.44
C PRO A 8 11.15 -13.51 5.43
N SER A 9 9.95 -12.97 5.22
CA SER A 9 8.73 -13.29 5.96
C SER A 9 8.13 -14.61 5.45
N VAL A 10 8.82 -15.73 5.67
CA VAL A 10 8.28 -17.06 5.33
C VAL A 10 8.56 -18.07 6.45
N GLY A 11 7.52 -18.47 7.16
CA GLY A 11 7.51 -19.57 8.13
C GLY A 11 7.56 -19.21 9.63
N SER A 12 7.35 -17.97 10.05
CA SER A 12 7.32 -17.57 11.47
C SER A 12 5.91 -17.24 11.99
N VAL A 13 5.73 -17.22 13.33
CA VAL A 13 4.48 -16.80 13.98
C VAL A 13 4.33 -15.27 13.82
N GLY A 14 3.55 -14.85 12.83
CA GLY A 14 3.37 -13.43 12.48
C GLY A 14 3.13 -13.23 10.98
N ASP A 15 3.76 -14.07 10.15
CA ASP A 15 3.71 -13.97 8.69
C ASP A 15 2.29 -14.11 8.11
N SER A 16 1.39 -14.78 8.81
CA SER A 16 -0.01 -14.90 8.39
C SER A 16 -0.73 -13.56 8.40
N TYR A 17 -0.39 -12.66 9.32
CA TYR A 17 -0.98 -11.33 9.39
C TYR A 17 -0.47 -10.44 8.25
N ASP A 18 0.85 -10.46 8.00
CA ASP A 18 1.45 -9.73 6.90
C ASP A 18 0.95 -10.24 5.54
N ASN A 19 0.81 -11.57 5.40
CA ASN A 19 0.21 -12.18 4.21
C ASN A 19 -1.26 -11.79 4.03
N ALA A 20 -2.07 -11.86 5.09
CA ALA A 20 -3.48 -11.47 5.00
C ALA A 20 -3.64 -9.99 4.63
N LEU A 21 -2.78 -9.11 5.15
CA LEU A 21 -2.75 -7.69 4.78
C LEU A 21 -2.38 -7.53 3.30
N ALA A 22 -1.29 -8.16 2.86
CA ALA A 22 -0.86 -8.12 1.47
C ALA A 22 -1.92 -8.68 0.50
N GLU A 23 -2.58 -9.78 0.88
CA GLU A 23 -3.69 -10.37 0.14
C GLU A 23 -4.89 -9.42 0.04
N THR A 24 -5.21 -8.71 1.12
CA THR A 24 -6.29 -7.71 1.15
C THR A 24 -6.00 -6.56 0.18
N ILE A 25 -4.78 -6.02 0.21
CA ILE A 25 -4.37 -4.93 -0.71
C ILE A 25 -4.37 -5.41 -2.16
N ASN A 26 -3.83 -6.60 -2.44
CA ASN A 26 -3.84 -7.19 -3.77
C ASN A 26 -5.27 -7.44 -4.29
N GLY A 27 -6.17 -7.89 -3.43
CA GLY A 27 -7.59 -8.06 -3.76
C GLY A 27 -8.26 -6.74 -4.14
N LEU A 28 -8.00 -5.69 -3.37
CA LEU A 28 -8.52 -4.34 -3.62
C LEU A 28 -7.98 -3.77 -4.94
N PHE A 29 -6.68 -3.90 -5.20
CA PHE A 29 -6.06 -3.50 -6.46
C PHE A 29 -6.70 -4.20 -7.66
N LYS A 30 -6.89 -5.53 -7.58
CA LYS A 30 -7.55 -6.28 -8.65
C LYS A 30 -8.98 -5.83 -8.87
N ALA A 31 -9.74 -5.56 -7.80
CA ALA A 31 -11.12 -5.10 -7.90
C ALA A 31 -11.22 -3.72 -8.57
N GLU A 32 -10.41 -2.75 -8.12
CA GLU A 32 -10.55 -1.34 -8.52
C GLU A 32 -9.81 -0.99 -9.81
N VAL A 33 -8.67 -1.63 -10.06
CA VAL A 33 -7.85 -1.36 -11.24
C VAL A 33 -8.18 -2.40 -12.31
N ILE A 34 -7.97 -3.69 -12.03
CA ILE A 34 -7.99 -4.74 -13.06
C ILE A 34 -9.41 -5.08 -13.53
N HIS A 35 -10.38 -5.22 -12.61
CA HIS A 35 -11.72 -5.72 -12.93
C HIS A 35 -12.73 -4.62 -13.24
N ARG A 36 -12.59 -3.44 -12.64
CA ARG A 36 -13.52 -2.32 -12.84
C ARG A 36 -13.29 -1.57 -14.15
N ARG A 37 -12.06 -1.59 -14.69
CA ARG A 37 -11.73 -0.93 -15.96
C ARG A 37 -12.00 -1.87 -17.15
N GLU A 38 -12.39 -1.28 -18.27
CA GLU A 38 -12.61 -1.98 -19.55
C GLU A 38 -11.34 -2.71 -20.05
N PRO A 39 -11.43 -3.60 -21.06
CA PRO A 39 -10.30 -4.41 -21.49
C PRO A 39 -9.03 -3.59 -21.73
N TRP A 40 -7.97 -3.98 -21.01
CA TRP A 40 -6.66 -3.34 -21.12
C TRP A 40 -6.09 -3.51 -22.52
N ARG A 41 -5.76 -2.39 -23.15
CA ARG A 41 -5.23 -2.35 -24.52
C ARG A 41 -3.73 -2.66 -24.60
N SER A 42 -3.00 -2.45 -23.51
CA SER A 42 -1.55 -2.69 -23.41
C SER A 42 -1.13 -2.82 -21.95
N PHE A 43 0.09 -3.33 -21.72
CA PHE A 43 0.73 -3.33 -20.40
C PHE A 43 0.96 -1.90 -19.89
N ASP A 44 1.44 -0.99 -20.74
CA ASP A 44 1.66 0.42 -20.39
C ASP A 44 0.40 1.08 -19.81
N ALA A 45 -0.79 0.72 -20.33
CA ALA A 45 -2.05 1.23 -19.79
C ALA A 45 -2.33 0.74 -18.36
N VAL A 46 -1.99 -0.52 -18.06
CA VAL A 46 -2.09 -1.09 -16.70
C VAL A 46 -1.07 -0.44 -15.77
N GLU A 47 0.16 -0.22 -16.25
CA GLU A 47 1.22 0.43 -15.47
C GLU A 47 0.82 1.85 -15.10
N TYR A 48 0.35 2.65 -16.06
CA TYR A 48 -0.13 4.00 -15.80
C TYR A 48 -1.28 4.00 -14.79
N ALA A 49 -2.27 3.12 -14.98
CA ALA A 49 -3.38 2.98 -14.04
C ALA A 49 -2.96 2.57 -12.63
N THR A 50 -1.91 1.78 -12.53
CA THR A 50 -1.32 1.38 -11.25
C THR A 50 -0.68 2.59 -10.57
N LEU A 51 0.11 3.39 -11.31
CA LEU A 51 0.67 4.64 -10.78
C LEU A 51 -0.43 5.61 -10.33
N GLU A 52 -1.52 5.70 -11.09
CA GLU A 52 -2.67 6.52 -10.71
C GLU A 52 -3.32 6.08 -9.41
N TRP A 53 -3.49 4.76 -9.25
CA TRP A 53 -4.09 4.18 -8.07
C TRP A 53 -3.22 4.35 -6.82
N VAL A 54 -1.89 4.24 -6.98
CA VAL A 54 -0.93 4.39 -5.88
C VAL A 54 -0.73 5.86 -5.47
N ASP A 55 -0.49 6.76 -6.42
CA ASP A 55 0.06 8.10 -6.13
C ASP A 55 -0.49 9.25 -7.01
N THR A 56 -0.86 9.02 -8.28
CA THR A 56 -1.12 10.12 -9.25
C THR A 56 -2.56 10.16 -9.75
N GLY A 57 -3.50 10.74 -8.99
CA GLY A 57 -4.93 10.75 -9.34
C GLY A 57 -5.25 11.37 -10.71
N VAL A 58 -5.32 10.54 -11.76
CA VAL A 58 -5.71 10.93 -13.12
C VAL A 58 -7.03 10.26 -13.57
N VAL A 59 -7.61 9.39 -12.72
CA VAL A 59 -9.01 8.95 -12.82
C VAL A 59 -9.86 9.65 -11.75
N GLU A 60 -10.84 10.44 -12.19
CA GLU A 60 -11.76 11.18 -11.31
C GLU A 60 -12.61 10.27 -10.40
N GLU A 61 -12.72 8.97 -10.69
CA GLU A 61 -13.62 8.05 -10.00
C GLU A 61 -13.03 7.33 -8.77
N THR A 62 -11.70 7.34 -8.57
CA THR A 62 -11.07 6.61 -7.47
C THR A 62 -10.11 7.51 -6.68
N PRO A 63 -10.30 7.70 -5.36
CA PRO A 63 -9.33 8.44 -4.54
C PRO A 63 -7.99 7.69 -4.47
N GLU A 64 -6.88 8.41 -4.67
CA GLU A 64 -5.49 7.93 -4.54
C GLU A 64 -5.28 7.12 -3.25
N PHE A 65 -4.74 5.89 -3.36
CA PHE A 65 -4.65 4.95 -2.24
C PHE A 65 -3.75 5.48 -1.11
N ASN A 66 -2.54 5.97 -1.40
CA ASN A 66 -1.60 6.35 -0.35
C ASN A 66 -1.88 7.72 0.27
N ASN A 67 -2.23 8.71 -0.55
CA ASN A 67 -2.26 10.11 -0.12
C ASN A 67 -3.67 10.63 0.22
N ARG A 68 -4.73 9.97 -0.24
CA ARG A 68 -6.11 10.46 -0.04
C ARG A 68 -7.05 9.46 0.62
N ARG A 69 -6.82 8.16 0.42
CA ARG A 69 -7.74 7.15 0.93
C ARG A 69 -7.71 7.08 2.44
N LEU A 70 -8.84 7.32 3.08
CA LEU A 70 -8.98 7.15 4.52
C LEU A 70 -9.25 5.68 4.83
N LEU A 71 -8.45 5.11 5.74
CA LEU A 71 -8.62 3.74 6.20
C LEU A 71 -8.97 3.74 7.68
N GLU A 72 -10.13 3.19 8.02
CA GLU A 72 -10.59 3.05 9.42
C GLU A 72 -9.55 2.33 10.31
N PRO A 73 -8.90 1.23 9.88
CA PRO A 73 -7.95 0.50 10.73
C PRO A 73 -6.73 1.32 11.19
N ILE A 74 -6.37 2.39 10.48
CA ILE A 74 -5.25 3.28 10.83
C ILE A 74 -5.73 4.63 11.39
N GLY A 75 -7.01 4.73 11.77
CA GLY A 75 -7.57 5.92 12.40
C GLY A 75 -8.19 6.92 11.42
N ASN A 76 -8.68 6.46 10.27
CA ASN A 76 -9.29 7.30 9.23
C ASN A 76 -8.35 8.41 8.71
N ILE A 77 -7.08 8.05 8.52
CA ILE A 77 -6.07 8.91 7.87
C ILE A 77 -5.54 8.23 6.61
N PRO A 78 -4.88 8.96 5.70
CA PRO A 78 -4.18 8.37 4.56
C PRO A 78 -3.05 7.43 4.99
N PRO A 79 -2.80 6.31 4.27
CA PRO A 79 -1.66 5.43 4.52
C PRO A 79 -0.32 6.17 4.65
N ALA A 80 -0.04 7.13 3.76
CA ALA A 80 1.19 7.92 3.82
C ALA A 80 1.32 8.72 5.13
N ALA A 81 0.20 9.23 5.67
CA ALA A 81 0.20 9.93 6.95
C ALA A 81 0.43 8.96 8.12
N ALA A 82 -0.14 7.75 8.07
CA ALA A 82 0.10 6.73 9.09
C ALA A 82 1.57 6.27 9.10
N GLU A 83 2.17 6.07 7.92
CA GLU A 83 3.60 5.75 7.78
C GLU A 83 4.49 6.87 8.33
N ALA A 84 4.23 8.13 7.98
CA ALA A 84 4.97 9.27 8.51
C ALA A 84 4.87 9.37 10.04
N ASN A 85 3.69 9.13 10.61
CA ASN A 85 3.50 9.10 12.06
C ASN A 85 4.28 7.97 12.73
N PHE A 86 4.33 6.79 12.10
CA PHE A 86 5.08 5.64 12.60
C PHE A 86 6.57 5.92 12.66
N TYR A 87 7.17 6.42 11.56
CA TYR A 87 8.59 6.76 11.55
C TYR A 87 8.93 7.88 12.52
N ALA A 88 8.10 8.93 12.60
CA ALA A 88 8.32 9.99 13.57
C ALA A 88 8.25 9.47 15.03
N ALA A 89 7.44 8.44 15.32
CA ALA A 89 7.38 7.81 16.64
C ALA A 89 8.60 6.93 16.92
N MET A 90 9.10 6.21 15.91
CA MET A 90 10.31 5.41 16.00
C MET A 90 11.53 6.29 16.28
N GLU A 91 11.71 7.37 15.52
CA GLU A 91 12.79 8.34 15.74
C GLU A 91 12.77 8.95 17.15
N ARG A 92 11.58 9.29 17.66
CA ARG A 92 11.43 9.78 19.04
C ARG A 92 11.81 8.74 20.09
N SER A 93 11.53 7.47 19.82
CA SER A 93 11.84 6.37 20.74
C SER A 93 13.34 6.09 20.77
N ASP A 94 13.99 6.13 19.60
CA ASP A 94 15.44 5.98 19.47
C ASP A 94 16.21 7.16 20.09
N MET A 95 15.68 8.38 20.02
CA MET A 95 16.27 9.55 20.70
C MET A 95 16.10 9.54 22.24
N ALA A 96 15.14 8.77 22.76
CA ALA A 96 14.85 8.69 24.19
C ALA A 96 15.53 7.51 24.92
N ALA A 97 16.19 6.61 24.17
CA ALA A 97 16.91 5.44 24.67
C ALA A 97 18.42 5.71 24.83
#